data_AF-A0A9Q1H6Q9-F1
#
_entry.id   AF-A0A9Q1H6Q9-F1
#
_cell.length_a   1.000
_cell.length_b   1.000
_cell.length_c   1.000
_cell.angle_alpha   90.00
_cell.angle_beta   90.00
_cell.angle_gamma   90.00
#
_symmetry.space_group_name_H-M   'P 1'
#
loop_
_entity.id
_entity.type
_entity.pdbx_description
1 polymer ?
#
loop_
_entity_poly.entity_id
_entity_poly.type
_entity_poly.pdbx_seq_one_letter_code
_entity_poly.pdbx_strand_id
1 'polypeptide(L)'
;MDKEWENKTPQHRVPNEALNIKNYYIFWWDRQFSAYGGRLITSISKDWTICNPKICSTISTPDIQLFAVSARPRFLPSEFSNITIINVYIRPSANFAKPDQILKCTVTNLQKETIFLRLGM
;
A
#
# COMPACT_ATOMS: atom_id res chain seq x y z
N MET A 1 12.99 5.76 24.68
CA MET A 1 12.05 4.64 24.49
C MET A 1 12.84 3.55 23.77
N ASP A 2 13.29 2.56 24.54
CA ASP A 2 14.02 1.42 23.98
C ASP A 2 13.08 0.62 23.08
N LYS A 3 13.49 0.43 21.84
CA LYS A 3 12.69 -0.22 20.80
C LYS A 3 12.71 -1.72 21.07
N GLU A 4 11.71 -2.20 21.81
CA GLU A 4 11.51 -3.60 22.24
C GLU A 4 11.61 -4.66 21.11
N TRP A 5 11.51 -4.24 19.85
CA TRP A 5 11.62 -5.08 18.65
C TRP A 5 13.03 -5.25 18.08
N GLU A 6 14.03 -4.44 18.48
CA GLU A 6 15.40 -4.53 17.94
C GLU A 6 16.12 -5.83 18.36
N ASN A 7 15.75 -6.41 19.50
CA ASN A 7 16.39 -7.60 20.07
C ASN A 7 15.65 -8.93 19.79
N LYS A 8 14.58 -8.90 18.99
CA LYS A 8 13.74 -10.08 18.74
C LYS A 8 14.11 -10.73 17.41
N THR A 9 14.12 -12.06 17.36
CA THR A 9 14.45 -12.83 16.16
C THR A 9 13.45 -12.53 15.03
N PRO A 10 13.91 -12.15 13.82
CA PRO A 10 13.02 -11.89 12.70
C PRO A 10 12.24 -13.15 12.29
N GLN A 11 10.98 -12.97 11.92
CA GLN A 11 10.16 -14.05 11.34
C GLN A 11 10.77 -14.58 10.03
N HIS A 12 10.56 -15.88 9.75
CA HIS A 12 11.03 -16.55 8.54
C HIS A 12 10.65 -15.77 7.26
N ARG A 13 11.65 -15.45 6.43
CA ARG A 13 11.44 -14.79 5.14
C ARG A 13 10.89 -15.81 4.13
N VAL A 14 9.62 -15.64 3.76
CA VAL A 14 9.04 -16.34 2.61
C VAL A 14 9.59 -15.68 1.33
N PRO A 15 10.22 -16.44 0.41
CA PRO A 15 10.69 -15.90 -0.86
C PRO A 15 9.54 -15.30 -1.66
N ASN A 16 9.82 -14.22 -2.37
CA ASN A 16 8.82 -13.50 -3.15
C ASN A 16 8.21 -14.37 -4.27
N GLU A 17 8.97 -15.34 -4.75
CA GLU A 17 8.61 -16.29 -5.79
C GLU A 17 7.52 -17.27 -5.34
N ALA A 18 7.37 -17.49 -4.02
CA ALA A 18 6.35 -18.39 -3.47
C ALA A 18 4.93 -17.81 -3.54
N LEU A 19 4.79 -16.49 -3.75
CA LEU A 19 3.52 -15.77 -3.84
C LEU A 19 3.19 -15.38 -5.28
N ASN A 20 3.37 -16.29 -6.24
CA ASN A 20 3.01 -16.05 -7.63
C ASN A 20 1.63 -16.67 -7.95
N ILE A 21 0.62 -15.81 -8.12
CA ILE A 21 -0.70 -16.20 -8.60
C ILE A 21 -0.76 -15.89 -10.09
N LYS A 22 -0.94 -16.93 -10.91
CA LYS A 22 -1.05 -16.80 -12.36
C LYS A 22 -2.15 -15.79 -12.71
N ASN A 23 -1.86 -14.90 -13.66
CA ASN A 23 -2.76 -13.85 -14.15
C ASN A 23 -3.06 -12.70 -13.17
N TYR A 24 -2.23 -12.51 -12.14
CA TYR A 24 -2.31 -11.34 -11.27
C TYR A 24 -1.02 -10.52 -11.30
N TYR A 25 -1.14 -9.21 -11.17
CA TYR A 25 -0.09 -8.35 -10.63
C TYR A 25 -0.17 -8.43 -9.11
N ILE A 26 0.94 -8.75 -8.47
CA ILE A 26 1.01 -8.87 -7.02
C ILE A 26 2.00 -7.85 -6.52
N PHE A 27 1.53 -6.99 -5.64
CA PHE A 27 2.36 -6.03 -4.96
C PHE A 27 2.29 -6.29 -3.47
N TRP A 28 3.41 -6.12 -2.79
CA TRP A 28 3.43 -6.19 -1.34
C TRP A 28 4.34 -5.15 -0.74
N TRP A 29 4.06 -4.83 0.52
CA TRP A 29 4.91 -3.94 1.31
C TRP A 29 5.13 -4.54 2.69
N ASP A 30 6.41 -4.77 3.01
CA ASP A 30 6.82 -5.31 4.29
C ASP A 30 6.77 -4.25 5.38
N ARG A 31 6.44 -4.70 6.59
CA ARG A 31 6.45 -3.84 7.77
C ARG A 31 7.90 -3.56 8.18
N GLN A 32 8.23 -2.29 8.37
CA GLN A 32 9.58 -1.87 8.75
C GLN A 32 9.82 -1.87 10.27
N PHE A 33 8.75 -1.91 11.08
CA PHE A 33 8.83 -1.73 12.55
C PHE A 33 8.17 -2.88 13.32
N SER A 34 8.63 -4.12 13.10
CA SER A 34 8.11 -5.32 13.78
C SER A 34 9.13 -6.46 13.78
N ALA A 35 9.26 -7.15 14.90
CA ALA A 35 10.00 -8.40 14.98
C ALA A 35 9.22 -9.60 14.42
N TYR A 36 7.88 -9.54 14.51
CA TYR A 36 6.97 -10.61 14.10
C TYR A 36 6.52 -10.48 12.64
N GLY A 37 7.30 -9.79 11.80
CA GLY A 37 6.98 -9.56 10.40
C GLY A 37 5.66 -8.80 10.19
N GLY A 38 4.99 -9.09 9.07
CA GLY A 38 3.75 -8.48 8.62
C GLY A 38 3.89 -7.82 7.25
N ARG A 39 2.91 -8.02 6.38
CA ARG A 39 2.92 -7.56 4.99
C ARG A 39 1.51 -7.18 4.55
N LEU A 40 1.38 -6.06 3.86
CA LEU A 40 0.19 -5.75 3.08
C LEU A 40 0.39 -6.27 1.66
N ILE A 41 -0.65 -6.87 1.08
CA ILE A 41 -0.61 -7.44 -0.27
C ILE A 41 -1.80 -6.90 -1.07
N THR A 42 -1.54 -6.43 -2.28
CA THR A 42 -2.56 -6.14 -3.28
C THR A 42 -2.36 -7.07 -4.46
N SER A 43 -3.36 -7.89 -4.77
CA SER A 43 -3.41 -8.68 -6.00
C SER A 43 -4.43 -8.09 -6.96
N ILE A 44 -4.00 -7.79 -8.18
CA ILE A 44 -4.83 -7.17 -9.21
C ILE A 44 -4.84 -8.08 -10.43
N SER A 45 -6.03 -8.53 -10.87
CA SER A 45 -6.15 -9.36 -12.07
C SER A 45 -5.64 -8.61 -13.30
N LYS A 46 -4.80 -9.27 -14.11
CA LYS A 46 -4.27 -8.69 -15.35
C LYS A 46 -5.39 -8.41 -16.37
N ASP A 47 -6.47 -9.20 -16.36
CA ASP A 47 -7.61 -9.01 -17.27
C ASP A 47 -8.46 -7.79 -16.90
N TRP A 48 -8.49 -7.46 -15.60
CA TRP A 48 -9.22 -6.32 -15.08
C TRP A 48 -8.58 -4.99 -15.45
N THR A 49 -7.25 -4.94 -15.67
CA THR A 49 -6.51 -3.71 -15.98
C THR A 49 -6.08 -3.62 -17.44
N ILE A 50 -6.01 -2.42 -17.99
CA ILE A 50 -5.48 -2.20 -19.36
C ILE A 50 -3.97 -1.88 -19.39
N CYS A 51 -3.39 -1.56 -18.24
CA CYS A 51 -1.97 -1.26 -18.10
C CYS A 51 -1.43 -1.78 -16.78
N ASN A 52 -0.10 -1.81 -16.65
CA ASN A 52 0.56 -2.24 -15.42
C ASN A 52 0.23 -1.27 -14.27
N PRO A 53 -0.35 -1.76 -13.16
CA PRO A 53 -0.53 -0.95 -11.97
C PRO A 53 0.80 -0.47 -11.38
N LYS A 54 0.77 0.61 -10.61
CA LYS A 54 1.95 1.25 -10.03
C LYS A 54 1.77 1.51 -8.55
N ILE A 55 2.83 1.32 -7.77
CA ILE A 55 2.85 1.74 -6.37
C ILE A 55 2.90 3.27 -6.33
N CYS A 56 2.00 3.90 -5.57
CA CYS A 56 1.93 5.36 -5.46
C CYS A 56 2.26 5.86 -4.06
N SER A 57 2.07 5.06 -3.02
CA SER A 57 2.46 5.45 -1.66
C SER A 57 2.74 4.23 -0.80
N THR A 58 3.75 4.36 0.06
CA THR A 58 4.14 3.37 1.05
C THR A 58 4.46 4.08 2.35
N ILE A 59 3.79 3.70 3.43
CA ILE A 59 4.08 4.22 4.77
C ILE A 59 4.19 3.03 5.72
N SER A 60 5.24 3.03 6.54
CA SER A 60 5.34 2.11 7.66
C SER A 60 5.78 2.90 8.88
N THR A 61 5.00 2.84 9.94
CA THR A 61 5.34 3.37 11.27
C THR A 61 5.06 2.30 12.33
N PRO A 62 5.40 2.56 13.61
CA PRO A 62 4.96 1.72 14.72
C PRO A 62 3.44 1.62 14.87
N ASP A 63 2.65 2.57 14.35
CA ASP A 63 1.20 2.63 14.57
C ASP A 63 0.38 2.22 13.33
N ILE A 64 0.90 2.50 12.12
CA ILE A 64 0.21 2.26 10.86
C ILE A 64 1.13 1.68 9.79
N GLN A 65 0.58 0.80 8.97
CA GLN A 65 1.15 0.37 7.70
C GLN A 65 0.15 0.72 6.61
N LEU A 66 0.59 1.42 5.57
CA LEU A 66 -0.24 1.82 4.44
C LEU A 66 0.50 1.54 3.14
N PHE A 67 -0.23 1.00 2.19
CA PHE A 67 0.27 0.64 0.87
C PHE A 67 -0.76 0.96 -0.20
N ALA A 68 -0.42 1.85 -1.14
CA ALA A 68 -1.31 2.33 -2.18
C ALA A 68 -0.82 1.94 -3.58
N VAL A 69 -1.72 1.42 -4.41
CA VAL A 69 -1.48 1.03 -5.81
C VAL A 69 -2.48 1.74 -6.71
N SER A 70 -1.99 2.44 -7.72
CA SER A 70 -2.78 3.00 -8.81
C SER A 70 -2.93 1.99 -9.95
N ALA A 71 -4.15 1.80 -10.44
CA ALA A 71 -4.47 0.90 -11.52
C ALA A 71 -5.52 1.52 -12.46
N ARG A 72 -5.49 1.15 -13.74
CA ARG A 72 -6.55 1.51 -14.70
C ARG A 72 -7.40 0.30 -15.04
N PRO A 73 -8.60 0.15 -14.44
CA PRO A 73 -9.54 -0.87 -14.84
C PRO A 73 -9.94 -0.69 -16.30
N ARG A 74 -10.23 -1.80 -16.99
CA ARG A 74 -10.63 -1.84 -18.40
C ARG A 74 -11.90 -1.05 -18.67
N PHE A 75 -12.86 -1.15 -17.76
CA PHE A 75 -14.17 -0.51 -17.88
C PHE A 75 -14.31 0.74 -17.02
N LEU A 76 -13.20 1.35 -16.58
CA LEU A 76 -13.26 2.64 -15.91
C LEU A 76 -13.66 3.73 -16.93
N PRO A 77 -14.60 4.63 -16.63
CA PRO A 77 -15.00 5.70 -17.53
C PRO A 77 -13.82 6.57 -17.98
N SER A 78 -13.89 7.14 -19.19
CA SER A 78 -12.79 7.92 -19.79
C SER A 78 -12.44 9.18 -19.00
N GLU A 79 -13.40 9.72 -18.25
CA GLU A 79 -13.17 10.82 -17.32
C GLU A 79 -12.32 10.45 -16.09
N PHE A 80 -11.91 9.19 -15.92
CA PHE A 80 -10.98 8.81 -14.87
C PHE A 80 -9.73 8.15 -15.47
N SER A 81 -8.57 8.69 -15.10
CA SER A 81 -7.29 8.17 -15.57
C SER A 81 -6.94 6.84 -14.90
N ASN A 82 -7.15 6.74 -13.59
CA ASN A 82 -6.85 5.57 -12.77
C ASN A 82 -7.75 5.55 -11.52
N ILE A 83 -7.79 4.41 -10.83
CA ILE A 83 -8.21 4.33 -9.43
C ILE A 83 -7.01 4.07 -8.54
N THR A 84 -7.07 4.51 -7.28
CA THR A 84 -6.03 4.21 -6.28
C THR A 84 -6.62 3.29 -5.22
N ILE A 85 -6.05 2.10 -5.08
CA ILE A 85 -6.39 1.11 -4.06
C ILE A 85 -5.44 1.31 -2.88
N ILE A 86 -5.98 1.66 -1.71
CA ILE A 86 -5.19 1.92 -0.50
C ILE A 86 -5.47 0.82 0.52
N ASN A 87 -4.46 -0.01 0.81
CA ASN A 87 -4.51 -0.97 1.90
C ASN A 87 -3.93 -0.33 3.15
N VAL A 88 -4.64 -0.48 4.26
CA VAL A 88 -4.25 0.11 5.55
C VAL A 88 -4.37 -0.95 6.62
N TYR A 89 -3.35 -1.04 7.47
CA TYR A 89 -3.40 -1.78 8.72
C TYR A 89 -2.97 -0.86 9.86
N ILE A 90 -3.87 -0.66 10.81
CA ILE A 90 -3.61 0.08 12.06
C ILE A 90 -3.42 -0.96 13.16
N ARG A 91 -2.37 -0.82 13.97
CA ARG A 91 -2.10 -1.80 15.02
C ARG A 91 -3.17 -1.70 16.11
N PRO A 92 -3.61 -2.82 16.71
CA PRO A 92 -4.53 -2.80 17.84
C PRO A 92 -4.03 -1.95 19.03
N SER A 93 -2.70 -1.88 19.22
CA SER A 93 -2.06 -1.09 20.27
C SER A 93 -1.86 0.39 19.91
N ALA A 94 -2.16 0.80 18.68
CA ALA A 94 -1.93 2.16 18.22
C ALA A 94 -2.91 3.14 18.88
N ASN A 95 -2.43 4.33 19.21
CA ASN A 95 -3.33 5.45 19.50
C ASN A 95 -3.89 5.94 18.16
N PHE A 96 -5.18 5.70 17.91
CA PHE A 96 -5.86 5.92 16.63
C PHE A 96 -5.75 7.35 16.07
N ALA A 97 -5.54 8.38 16.90
CA ALA A 97 -5.43 9.76 16.44
C ALA A 97 -4.24 9.98 15.46
N LYS A 98 -3.09 9.36 15.74
CA LYS A 98 -1.90 9.45 14.89
C LYS A 98 -2.07 8.77 13.52
N PRO A 99 -2.46 7.49 13.42
CA PRO A 99 -2.65 6.81 12.15
C PRO A 99 -3.82 7.40 11.34
N ASP A 100 -4.87 7.92 11.99
CA ASP A 100 -5.94 8.66 11.31
C ASP A 100 -5.42 9.92 10.61
N GLN A 101 -4.59 10.72 11.30
CA GLN A 101 -3.95 11.89 10.69
C GLN A 101 -3.07 11.49 9.50
N ILE A 102 -2.24 10.45 9.65
CA ILE A 102 -1.38 9.95 8.57
C ILE A 102 -2.22 9.50 7.37
N LEU A 103 -3.28 8.74 7.59
CA LEU A 103 -4.19 8.28 6.55
C LEU A 103 -4.82 9.45 5.80
N LYS A 104 -5.37 10.43 6.52
CA LYS A 104 -5.98 11.64 5.93
C LYS A 104 -4.98 12.41 5.07
N CYS A 105 -3.79 12.71 5.61
CA CYS A 105 -2.74 13.40 4.86
C CYS A 105 -2.34 12.63 3.60
N THR A 106 -2.21 11.31 3.69
CA THR A 106 -1.83 10.47 2.55
C THR A 106 -2.90 10.48 1.46
N VAL A 107 -4.17 10.32 1.83
CA VAL A 107 -5.30 10.37 0.89
C VAL A 107 -5.37 11.74 0.22
N THR A 108 -5.23 12.82 0.98
CA THR A 108 -5.22 14.19 0.44
C THR A 108 -4.07 14.39 -0.58
N ASN A 109 -2.88 13.87 -0.30
CA ASN A 109 -1.74 13.99 -1.23
C ASN A 109 -1.98 13.19 -2.52
N LEU A 110 -2.46 11.96 -2.42
CA LEU A 110 -2.79 11.12 -3.57
C LEU A 110 -3.88 11.75 -4.46
N GLN A 111 -4.87 12.41 -3.86
CA GLN A 111 -5.90 13.15 -4.59
C GLN A 111 -5.31 14.36 -5.33
N LYS A 112 -4.41 15.12 -4.69
CA LYS A 112 -3.75 16.27 -5.32
C LYS A 112 -2.88 15.87 -6.52
N GLU A 113 -2.08 14.81 -6.40
CA GLU A 113 -1.25 14.30 -7.50
C GLU A 113 -2.10 13.88 -8.71
N THR A 114 -3.26 13.26 -8.43
CA THR A 114 -4.22 12.87 -9.48
C THR A 114 -4.78 14.09 -10.22
N ILE A 115 -5.04 15.19 -9.51
CA ILE A 115 -5.52 16.45 -10.11
C ILE A 115 -4.41 17.12 -10.93
N PHE A 116 -3.19 17.16 -10.40
CA PHE A 116 -2.05 17.81 -11.06
C PHE A 116 -1.73 17.16 -12.42
N LEU A 117 -1.70 15.82 -12.47
CA LEU A 117 -1.52 15.07 -13.73
C LEU A 117 -2.65 15.30 -14.75
N ARG A 118 -3.83 15.73 -14.31
CA ARG A 118 -5.00 15.96 -15.15
C ARG A 118 -5.02 17.36 -15.77
N LEU A 119 -4.31 18.32 -15.17
CA LEU A 119 -4.25 19.70 -15.60
C LEU A 119 -3.04 20.02 -16.51
N GLY A 120 -2.15 19.05 -16.76
CA GLY A 120 -1.07 19.19 -17.74
C GLY A 120 -0.11 20.35 -17.46
N MET A 121 0.19 20.61 -16.17
CA MET A 121 1.24 21.53 -15.73
C MET A 121 2.45 20.75 -15.19
#